data_AF-A0A401PKD0-F1
#
_entry.id   AF-A0A401PKD0-F1
#
_cell.length_a   1.000
_cell.length_b   1.000
_cell.length_c   1.000
_cell.angle_alpha   90.00
_cell.angle_beta   90.00
_cell.angle_gamma   90.00
#
_symmetry.space_group_name_H-M   'P 1'
#
loop_
_entity.id
_entity.type
_entity.pdbx_description
1 polymer ?
#
loop_
_entity_poly.entity_id
_entity_poly.type
_entity_poly.pdbx_seq_one_letter_code
_entity_poly.pdbx_strand_id
1 'polypeptide(L)'
;MHPAVVASYSNIQNTISKPIQMGLHTDEFFRELLENSKKSLNGMFIRTYGQLYRQNSEVFRDLFTELKRYYTGGNVNLEETLNDFWARLLERIFQLINPQYHFTEDYLECISKYTDQLKPFGDVPRKVKVQVTRAFVAARAFVQGLTVGREVANRVSKVIPTVGCIRALMKMMYCPYCHGLPTVKPCNNYCLNVMKGCLANQADLDTEWNLFIG
;
A
#
# COMPACT_ATOMS: atom_id res chain seq x y z
N MET A 1 35.55 -18.83 -4.96
CA MET A 1 35.30 -17.61 -5.76
C MET A 1 36.14 -16.47 -5.18
N HIS A 2 36.69 -15.58 -6.01
CA HIS A 2 37.51 -14.45 -5.50
C HIS A 2 36.61 -13.44 -4.74
N PRO A 3 36.92 -13.05 -3.49
CA PRO A 3 36.06 -12.23 -2.64
C PRO A 3 35.60 -10.91 -3.26
N ALA A 4 36.43 -10.31 -4.11
CA ALA A 4 36.17 -9.02 -4.75
C ALA A 4 35.16 -9.07 -5.93
N VAL A 5 34.98 -10.23 -6.59
CA VAL A 5 33.91 -10.42 -7.60
C VAL A 5 32.55 -10.48 -6.90
N VAL A 6 32.49 -11.15 -5.75
CA VAL A 6 31.30 -11.18 -4.89
C VAL A 6 30.99 -9.78 -4.35
N ALA A 7 32.01 -9.03 -3.93
CA ALA A 7 31.86 -7.67 -3.41
C ALA A 7 31.31 -6.66 -4.43
N SER A 8 31.75 -6.76 -5.70
CA SER A 8 31.25 -5.88 -6.77
C SER A 8 29.79 -6.16 -7.10
N TYR A 9 29.41 -7.44 -7.08
CA TYR A 9 28.02 -7.86 -7.30
C TYR A 9 27.12 -7.48 -6.10
N SER A 10 27.61 -7.58 -4.86
CA SER A 10 26.86 -7.19 -3.66
C SER A 10 26.57 -5.69 -3.55
N ASN A 11 27.41 -4.82 -4.12
CA ASN A 11 27.15 -3.38 -4.13
C ASN A 11 25.95 -3.00 -5.04
N ILE A 12 25.76 -3.73 -6.14
CA ILE A 12 24.60 -3.58 -7.02
C ILE A 12 23.34 -4.04 -6.27
N GLN A 13 23.44 -5.17 -5.55
CA GLN A 13 22.35 -5.70 -4.72
C GLN A 13 21.91 -4.72 -3.61
N ASN A 14 22.84 -3.98 -2.99
CA ASN A 14 22.52 -2.99 -1.96
C ASN A 14 21.73 -1.78 -2.48
N THR A 15 21.95 -1.38 -3.74
CA THR A 15 21.19 -0.29 -4.37
C THR A 15 19.73 -0.69 -4.60
N ILE A 16 19.51 -1.97 -4.90
CA ILE A 16 18.20 -2.59 -5.12
C ILE A 16 17.38 -2.69 -3.81
N SER A 17 18.01 -2.57 -2.64
CA SER A 17 17.36 -2.65 -1.32
C SER A 17 16.76 -1.33 -0.82
N LYS A 18 17.10 -0.17 -1.41
CA LYS A 18 16.54 1.14 -1.00
C LYS A 18 15.00 1.26 -1.04
N PRO A 19 14.29 0.68 -2.03
CA PRO A 19 12.82 0.68 -2.07
C PRO A 19 12.14 0.07 -0.84
N ILE A 20 12.84 -0.78 -0.07
CA ILE A 20 12.33 -1.44 1.15
C ILE A 20 11.90 -0.42 2.20
N GLN A 21 12.71 0.62 2.43
CA GLN A 21 12.46 1.62 3.46
C GLN A 21 11.28 2.54 3.11
N MET A 22 11.12 2.84 1.81
CA MET A 22 10.03 3.67 1.31
C MET A 22 8.65 3.02 1.51
N GLY A 23 8.53 1.71 1.26
CA GLY A 23 7.28 0.98 1.44
C GLY A 23 6.76 0.99 2.88
N LEU A 24 7.66 0.83 3.86
CA LEU A 24 7.29 0.79 5.28
C LEU A 24 6.78 2.14 5.80
N HIS A 25 7.46 3.23 5.46
CA HIS A 25 7.04 4.58 5.85
C HIS A 25 5.67 4.94 5.25
N THR A 26 5.39 4.48 4.03
CA THR A 26 4.12 4.74 3.37
C THR A 26 2.96 4.02 4.07
N ASP A 27 3.16 2.74 4.44
CA ASP A 27 2.14 1.98 5.18
C ASP A 27 1.83 2.61 6.55
N GLU A 28 2.87 3.03 7.27
CA GLU A 28 2.74 3.70 8.56
C GLU A 28 1.94 5.01 8.43
N PHE A 29 2.28 5.84 7.44
CA PHE A 29 1.58 7.09 7.17
C PHE A 29 0.06 6.90 6.98
N PHE A 30 -0.37 5.94 6.15
CA PHE A 30 -1.80 5.71 5.91
C PHE A 30 -2.52 5.17 7.16
N ARG A 31 -1.86 4.31 7.94
CA ARG A 31 -2.41 3.80 9.21
C ARG A 31 -2.58 4.93 10.22
N GLU A 32 -1.58 5.80 10.35
CA GLU A 32 -1.65 6.97 11.23
C GLU A 32 -2.74 7.94 10.78
N LEU A 33 -2.85 8.20 9.47
CA LEU A 33 -3.90 9.06 8.93
C LEU A 33 -5.30 8.55 9.31
N LEU A 34 -5.52 7.24 9.24
CA LEU A 34 -6.78 6.62 9.62
C LEU A 34 -7.07 6.75 11.12
N GLU A 35 -6.08 6.44 11.97
CA GLU A 35 -6.23 6.55 13.43
C GLU A 35 -6.40 8.01 13.87
N ASN A 36 -5.69 8.95 13.25
CA ASN A 36 -5.84 10.37 13.52
C ASN A 36 -7.20 10.90 13.08
N SER A 37 -7.72 10.44 11.94
CA SER A 37 -9.08 10.76 11.48
C SER A 37 -10.13 10.26 12.48
N LYS A 38 -9.99 9.02 12.98
CA LYS A 38 -10.85 8.46 14.03
C LYS A 38 -10.81 9.28 15.31
N LYS A 39 -9.61 9.60 15.80
CA LYS A 39 -9.42 10.42 17.02
C LYS A 39 -10.01 11.82 16.86
N SER A 40 -9.79 12.45 15.71
CA SER A 40 -10.31 13.78 15.41
C SER A 40 -11.83 13.80 15.36
N LEU A 41 -12.45 12.85 14.65
CA LEU A 41 -13.91 12.70 14.60
C LEU A 41 -14.48 12.48 15.99
N ASN A 42 -13.92 11.53 16.75
CA ASN A 42 -14.38 11.22 18.09
C ASN A 42 -14.26 12.43 19.03
N GLY A 43 -13.13 13.14 19.00
CA GLY A 43 -12.92 14.34 19.81
C GLY A 43 -13.86 15.48 19.44
N MET A 44 -14.10 15.71 18.15
CA MET A 44 -15.05 16.70 17.67
C MET A 44 -16.48 16.34 18.09
N PHE A 45 -16.90 15.09 17.88
CA PHE A 45 -18.29 14.68 18.12
C PHE A 45 -18.61 14.60 19.62
N ILE A 46 -17.65 14.23 20.46
CA ILE A 46 -17.81 14.33 21.93
C ILE A 46 -18.03 15.79 22.35
N ARG A 47 -17.30 16.74 21.75
CA ARG A 47 -17.46 18.17 22.08
C ARG A 47 -18.78 18.74 21.57
N THR A 48 -19.22 18.35 20.37
CA THR A 48 -20.42 18.90 19.73
C THR A 48 -21.71 18.25 20.25
N TYR A 49 -21.74 16.93 20.42
CA TYR A 49 -22.95 16.16 20.73
C TYR A 49 -22.95 15.54 22.13
N GLY A 50 -21.83 15.63 22.86
CA GLY A 50 -21.75 15.21 24.25
C GLY A 50 -22.14 13.75 24.47
N GLN A 51 -23.08 13.54 25.39
CA GLN A 51 -23.50 12.20 25.82
C GLN A 51 -24.24 11.43 24.73
N LEU A 52 -25.00 12.11 23.85
CA LEU A 52 -25.74 11.47 22.75
C LEU A 52 -24.79 10.70 21.83
N TYR A 53 -23.67 11.32 21.46
CA TYR A 53 -22.65 10.65 20.68
C TYR A 53 -21.96 9.54 21.46
N ARG A 54 -21.58 9.76 22.74
CA ARG A 54 -20.88 8.72 23.52
C ARG A 54 -21.67 7.41 23.58
N GLN A 55 -22.98 7.50 23.81
CA GLN A 55 -23.88 6.34 23.89
C GLN A 55 -24.07 5.61 22.55
N ASN A 56 -23.82 6.28 21.42
CA ASN A 56 -24.03 5.73 20.08
C ASN A 56 -22.72 5.64 19.26
N SER A 57 -21.58 5.87 19.91
CA SER A 57 -20.27 5.98 19.27
C SER A 57 -19.79 4.67 18.61
N GLU A 58 -20.40 3.55 18.99
CA GLU A 58 -20.17 2.24 18.38
C GLU A 58 -20.34 2.25 16.86
N VAL A 59 -21.38 2.91 16.34
CA VAL A 59 -21.64 2.96 14.88
C VAL A 59 -20.44 3.54 14.11
N PHE A 60 -19.78 4.56 14.68
CA PHE A 60 -18.59 5.17 14.09
C PHE A 60 -17.34 4.32 14.33
N ARG A 61 -17.20 3.73 15.52
CA ARG A 61 -16.08 2.84 15.85
C ARG A 61 -16.02 1.64 14.92
N ASP A 62 -17.17 1.04 14.63
CA ASP A 62 -17.29 -0.12 13.75
C ASP A 62 -16.92 0.26 12.32
N LEU A 63 -17.40 1.41 11.82
CA LEU A 63 -16.99 1.94 10.51
C LEU A 63 -15.45 2.03 10.40
N PHE A 64 -14.78 2.69 11.35
CA PHE A 64 -13.32 2.80 11.32
C PHE A 64 -12.61 1.44 11.42
N THR A 65 -13.23 0.46 12.08
CA THR A 65 -12.71 -0.91 12.18
C THR A 65 -12.76 -1.60 10.83
N GLU A 66 -13.87 -1.50 10.10
CA GLU A 66 -13.99 -2.06 8.75
C GLU A 66 -13.12 -1.31 7.73
N LEU A 67 -12.99 0.01 7.83
CA LEU A 67 -12.04 0.78 7.01
C LEU A 67 -10.60 0.29 7.20
N LYS A 68 -10.21 0.05 8.45
CA LYS A 68 -8.87 -0.50 8.77
C LYS A 68 -8.71 -1.90 8.22
N ARG A 69 -9.72 -2.77 8.39
CA ARG A 69 -9.73 -4.14 7.89
C ARG A 69 -9.61 -4.18 6.36
N TYR A 70 -10.36 -3.33 5.65
CA TYR A 70 -10.25 -3.16 4.20
C TYR A 70 -8.83 -2.78 3.80
N TYR A 71 -8.24 -1.77 4.46
CA TYR A 71 -6.88 -1.32 4.17
C TYR A 71 -5.84 -2.43 4.38
N THR A 72 -5.94 -3.18 5.48
CA THR A 72 -4.98 -4.24 5.82
C THR A 72 -5.09 -5.52 4.98
N GLY A 73 -5.94 -5.54 3.95
CA GLY A 73 -6.06 -6.69 3.05
C GLY A 73 -7.28 -7.58 3.30
N GLY A 74 -8.17 -7.21 4.23
CA GLY A 74 -9.39 -7.97 4.49
C GLY A 74 -10.32 -8.05 3.27
N ASN A 75 -11.08 -9.15 3.18
CA ASN A 75 -12.16 -9.30 2.23
C ASN A 75 -13.36 -8.48 2.70
N VAL A 76 -13.37 -7.19 2.37
CA VAL A 76 -14.38 -6.20 2.77
C VAL A 76 -14.86 -5.49 1.51
N ASN A 77 -16.17 -5.41 1.34
CA ASN A 77 -16.78 -4.57 0.33
C ASN A 77 -16.98 -3.16 0.91
N LEU A 78 -16.10 -2.23 0.51
CA LEU A 78 -16.08 -0.88 1.07
C LEU A 78 -17.35 -0.08 0.76
N GLU A 79 -17.97 -0.29 -0.39
CA GLU A 79 -19.22 0.40 -0.73
C GLU A 79 -20.37 -0.08 0.14
N GLU A 80 -20.49 -1.39 0.34
CA GLU A 80 -21.48 -2.01 1.22
C GLU A 80 -21.28 -1.57 2.68
N THR A 81 -20.04 -1.62 3.18
CA THR A 81 -19.69 -1.11 4.52
C THR A 81 -20.15 0.33 4.74
N LEU A 82 -19.96 1.20 3.74
CA LEU A 82 -20.38 2.59 3.82
C LEU A 82 -21.90 2.72 3.76
N ASN A 83 -22.58 1.96 2.90
CA ASN A 83 -24.04 1.97 2.83
C ASN A 83 -24.65 1.49 4.16
N ASP A 84 -24.14 0.40 4.74
CA ASP A 84 -24.58 -0.16 6.01
C ASP A 84 -24.37 0.82 7.17
N PHE A 85 -23.23 1.53 7.18
CA PHE A 85 -22.97 2.58 8.16
C PHE A 85 -24.06 3.66 8.12
N TRP A 86 -24.42 4.14 6.92
CA TRP A 86 -25.43 5.20 6.79
C TRP A 86 -26.84 4.71 7.14
N ALA A 87 -27.18 3.46 6.81
CA ALA A 87 -28.45 2.85 7.21
C ALA A 87 -28.57 2.75 8.74
N ARG A 88 -27.56 2.13 9.39
CA ARG A 88 -27.52 2.01 10.87
C ARG A 88 -27.52 3.36 11.57
N LEU A 89 -26.82 4.35 11.00
CA LEU A 89 -26.82 5.71 11.53
C LEU A 89 -28.18 6.39 11.41
N LEU A 90 -28.88 6.21 10.28
CA LEU A 90 -30.23 6.73 10.07
C LEU A 90 -31.19 6.16 11.11
N GLU A 91 -31.22 4.84 11.27
CA GLU A 91 -32.10 4.17 12.22
C GLU A 91 -31.88 4.67 13.66
N ARG A 92 -30.62 4.82 14.07
CA ARG A 92 -30.30 5.37 15.39
C ARG A 92 -30.70 6.82 15.56
N ILE A 93 -30.40 7.67 14.58
CA ILE A 93 -30.80 9.08 14.65
C ILE A 93 -32.33 9.22 14.66
N PHE A 94 -33.03 8.42 13.87
CA PHE A 94 -34.49 8.45 13.79
C PHE A 94 -35.14 8.10 15.13
N GLN A 95 -34.65 7.07 15.81
CA GLN A 95 -35.09 6.71 17.17
C GLN A 95 -34.77 7.82 18.19
N LEU A 96 -33.58 8.42 18.11
CA LEU A 96 -33.17 9.49 19.04
C LEU A 96 -34.00 10.77 18.90
N ILE A 97 -34.44 11.10 17.69
CA ILE A 97 -35.27 12.28 17.42
C ILE A 97 -36.74 12.04 17.77
N ASN A 98 -37.18 10.78 17.82
CA ASN A 98 -38.57 10.39 18.07
C ASN A 98 -38.71 9.47 19.30
N PRO A 99 -38.21 9.87 20.48
CA PRO A 99 -38.17 9.00 21.67
C PRO A 99 -39.55 8.61 22.21
N GLN A 100 -40.59 9.36 21.86
CA GLN A 100 -41.97 9.09 22.25
C GLN A 100 -42.58 7.86 21.54
N TYR A 101 -41.95 7.36 20.48
CA TYR A 101 -42.43 6.23 19.70
C TYR A 101 -41.50 5.02 19.86
N HIS A 102 -42.09 3.83 19.84
CA HIS A 102 -41.35 2.58 19.75
C HIS A 102 -41.46 2.05 18.31
N PHE A 103 -40.33 1.93 17.64
CA PHE A 103 -40.26 1.46 16.26
C PHE A 103 -39.82 0.00 16.24
N THR A 104 -40.54 -0.84 15.49
CA THR A 104 -40.13 -2.22 15.21
C THR A 104 -38.97 -2.25 14.21
N GLU A 105 -38.25 -3.37 14.15
CA GLU A 105 -37.17 -3.57 13.18
C GLU A 105 -37.67 -3.44 11.74
N ASP A 106 -38.82 -4.06 11.41
CA ASP A 106 -39.47 -3.92 10.09
C ASP A 106 -39.76 -2.46 9.71
N TYR A 107 -40.15 -1.63 10.68
CA TYR A 107 -40.42 -0.22 10.43
C TYR A 107 -39.13 0.56 10.13
N LEU A 108 -38.04 0.24 10.82
CA LEU A 108 -36.73 0.86 10.59
C LEU A 108 -36.14 0.41 9.23
N GLU A 109 -36.26 -0.87 8.89
CA GLU A 109 -35.88 -1.38 7.57
C GLU A 109 -36.69 -0.70 6.45
N CYS A 110 -37.98 -0.47 6.69
CA CYS A 110 -38.84 0.28 5.78
C CYS A 110 -38.33 1.72 5.58
N ILE A 111 -37.93 2.42 6.64
CA ILE A 111 -37.32 3.76 6.53
C ILE A 111 -36.06 3.72 5.70
N SER A 112 -35.19 2.73 5.93
CA SER A 112 -33.95 2.56 5.20
C SER A 112 -34.18 2.45 3.68
N LYS A 113 -35.32 1.89 3.23
CA LYS A 113 -35.72 1.83 1.80
C LYS A 113 -36.04 3.19 1.17
N TYR A 114 -36.45 4.19 1.95
CA TYR A 114 -36.75 5.54 1.45
C TYR A 114 -35.58 6.52 1.53
N THR A 115 -34.42 6.08 2.02
CA THR A 115 -33.23 6.93 2.25
C THR A 115 -32.79 7.67 0.99
N ASP A 116 -32.81 7.01 -0.17
CA ASP A 116 -32.37 7.62 -1.44
C ASP A 116 -33.30 8.74 -1.92
N GLN A 117 -34.59 8.64 -1.63
CA GLN A 117 -35.60 9.63 -2.00
C GLN A 117 -35.60 10.82 -1.04
N LEU A 118 -35.56 10.54 0.27
CA LEU A 118 -35.67 11.56 1.31
C LEU A 118 -34.35 12.27 1.60
N LYS A 119 -33.21 11.63 1.28
CA LYS A 119 -31.86 12.14 1.53
C LYS A 119 -31.70 12.80 2.91
N PRO A 120 -31.92 12.06 4.02
CA PRO A 120 -31.86 12.63 5.38
C PRO A 120 -30.49 13.24 5.72
N PHE A 121 -29.43 12.77 5.06
CA PHE A 121 -28.06 13.31 5.18
C PHE A 121 -27.63 14.14 3.95
N GLY A 122 -28.58 14.55 3.12
CA GLY A 122 -28.31 15.22 1.84
C GLY A 122 -27.41 14.36 0.92
N ASP A 123 -26.46 15.01 0.25
CA ASP A 123 -25.51 14.34 -0.64
C ASP A 123 -24.26 13.81 0.07
N VAL A 124 -24.16 13.94 1.40
CA VAL A 124 -22.97 13.54 2.17
C VAL A 124 -22.66 12.04 2.01
N PRO A 125 -23.62 11.10 2.15
CA PRO A 125 -23.33 9.68 1.98
C PRO A 125 -22.70 9.34 0.62
N ARG A 126 -23.24 9.92 -0.46
CA ARG A 126 -22.74 9.73 -1.81
C ARG A 126 -21.32 10.28 -1.99
N LYS A 127 -21.06 11.50 -1.49
CA LYS A 127 -19.73 12.13 -1.58
C LYS A 127 -18.69 11.34 -0.80
N VAL A 128 -19.02 10.96 0.44
CA VAL A 128 -18.15 10.13 1.29
C VAL A 128 -17.88 8.79 0.61
N LYS A 129 -18.91 8.10 0.10
CA LYS A 129 -18.73 6.83 -0.63
C LYS A 129 -17.72 6.95 -1.77
N VAL A 130 -17.91 7.91 -2.67
CA VAL A 130 -17.02 8.07 -3.82
C VAL A 130 -15.59 8.43 -3.39
N GLN A 131 -15.43 9.35 -2.45
CA GLN A 131 -14.10 9.82 -2.04
C GLN A 131 -13.35 8.77 -1.23
N VAL A 132 -14.00 8.14 -0.26
CA VAL A 132 -13.41 7.11 0.60
C VAL A 132 -13.05 5.88 -0.22
N THR A 133 -13.96 5.39 -1.09
CA THR A 133 -13.66 4.23 -1.93
C THR A 133 -12.44 4.47 -2.81
N ARG A 134 -12.39 5.61 -3.52
CA ARG A 134 -11.25 5.93 -4.38
C ARG A 134 -9.94 6.06 -3.59
N ALA A 135 -9.97 6.76 -2.46
CA ALA A 135 -8.77 6.98 -1.65
C ALA A 135 -8.23 5.67 -1.08
N PHE A 136 -9.09 4.80 -0.53
CA PHE A 136 -8.66 3.54 0.07
C PHE A 136 -8.20 2.52 -0.98
N VAL A 137 -8.87 2.43 -2.13
CA VAL A 137 -8.41 1.58 -3.24
C VAL A 137 -7.01 2.01 -3.70
N ALA A 138 -6.81 3.31 -3.92
CA ALA A 138 -5.52 3.85 -4.34
C ALA A 138 -4.43 3.63 -3.29
N ALA A 139 -4.68 3.93 -2.02
CA ALA A 139 -3.72 3.74 -0.93
C ALA A 139 -3.33 2.27 -0.77
N ARG A 140 -4.32 1.36 -0.77
CA ARG A 140 -4.09 -0.08 -0.68
C ARG A 140 -3.28 -0.59 -1.86
N ALA A 141 -3.67 -0.24 -3.09
CA ALA A 141 -2.96 -0.64 -4.30
C ALA A 141 -1.51 -0.12 -4.30
N PHE A 142 -1.29 1.12 -3.88
CA PHE A 142 0.04 1.72 -3.80
C PHE A 142 0.95 0.98 -2.81
N VAL A 143 0.48 0.74 -1.58
CA VAL A 143 1.27 0.03 -0.54
C VAL A 143 1.51 -1.43 -0.92
N GLN A 144 0.50 -2.10 -1.50
CA GLN A 144 0.65 -3.45 -2.03
C GLN A 144 1.67 -3.48 -3.18
N GLY A 145 1.61 -2.51 -4.09
CA GLY A 145 2.58 -2.32 -5.16
C GLY A 145 4.00 -2.20 -4.60
N LEU A 146 4.25 -1.27 -3.67
CA LEU A 146 5.56 -1.11 -3.03
C LEU A 146 6.04 -2.40 -2.34
N THR A 147 5.12 -3.16 -1.74
CA THR A 147 5.44 -4.46 -1.12
C THR A 147 5.87 -5.50 -2.15
N VAL A 148 5.13 -5.61 -3.26
CA VAL A 148 5.48 -6.52 -4.38
C VAL A 148 6.79 -6.09 -5.03
N GLY A 149 6.96 -4.81 -5.34
CA GLY A 149 8.20 -4.27 -5.90
C GLY A 149 9.41 -4.55 -5.01
N ARG A 150 9.25 -4.39 -3.69
CA ARG A 150 10.24 -4.81 -2.69
C ARG A 150 10.56 -6.30 -2.77
N GLU A 151 9.55 -7.16 -2.83
CA GLU A 151 9.76 -8.62 -2.87
C GLU A 151 10.49 -9.05 -4.14
N VAL A 152 10.14 -8.48 -5.28
CA VAL A 152 10.82 -8.70 -6.56
C VAL A 152 12.28 -8.23 -6.45
N ALA A 153 12.52 -7.01 -6.00
CA ALA A 153 13.86 -6.45 -5.78
C ALA A 153 14.72 -7.36 -4.87
N ASN A 154 14.14 -7.86 -3.77
CA ASN A 154 14.80 -8.79 -2.84
C ASN A 154 15.09 -10.17 -3.44
N ARG A 155 14.28 -10.64 -4.38
CA ARG A 155 14.52 -11.92 -5.09
C ARG A 155 15.60 -11.76 -6.14
N VAL A 156 15.52 -10.69 -6.94
CA VAL A 156 16.50 -10.34 -7.97
C VAL A 156 17.88 -10.12 -7.35
N SER A 157 17.95 -9.47 -6.19
CA SER A 157 19.20 -9.26 -5.47
C SER A 157 19.81 -10.55 -4.93
N LYS A 158 19.14 -11.71 -4.95
CA LYS A 158 19.71 -12.99 -4.50
C LYS A 158 20.12 -13.91 -5.65
N VAL A 159 19.89 -13.52 -6.89
CA VAL A 159 20.31 -14.28 -8.07
C VAL A 159 21.83 -14.38 -8.08
N ILE A 160 22.39 -15.59 -8.20
CA ILE A 160 23.84 -15.82 -8.20
C ILE A 160 24.39 -15.65 -9.63
N PRO A 161 25.59 -15.04 -9.81
CA PRO A 161 26.21 -14.95 -11.13
C PRO A 161 26.48 -16.33 -11.75
N THR A 162 26.23 -16.46 -13.05
CA THR A 162 26.56 -17.68 -13.79
C THR A 162 28.08 -17.90 -13.87
N VAL A 163 28.52 -19.14 -14.09
CA VAL A 163 29.94 -19.47 -14.29
C VAL A 163 30.54 -18.69 -15.47
N GLY A 164 29.76 -18.47 -16.53
CA GLY A 164 30.16 -17.65 -17.67
C GLY A 164 30.43 -16.19 -17.28
N CYS A 165 29.52 -15.60 -16.50
CA CYS A 165 29.69 -14.25 -15.96
C CYS A 165 30.94 -14.15 -15.08
N ILE A 166 31.15 -15.11 -14.17
CA ILE A 166 32.33 -15.12 -13.28
C ILE A 166 33.63 -15.15 -14.09
N ARG A 167 33.69 -16.00 -15.12
CA ARG A 167 34.87 -16.07 -16.01
C ARG A 167 35.10 -14.76 -16.77
N ALA A 168 34.03 -14.15 -17.27
CA ALA A 168 34.11 -12.87 -17.99
C ALA A 168 34.56 -11.73 -17.08
N LEU A 169 34.01 -11.64 -15.86
CA LEU A 169 34.43 -10.67 -14.84
C LEU A 169 35.88 -10.87 -14.41
N MET A 170 36.31 -12.12 -14.21
CA MET A 170 37.72 -12.44 -13.90
C MET A 170 38.65 -11.99 -15.01
N LYS A 171 38.29 -12.27 -16.27
CA LYS A 171 39.09 -11.85 -17.42
C LYS A 171 39.20 -10.34 -17.51
N MET A 172 38.09 -9.64 -17.28
CA MET A 172 38.03 -8.18 -17.34
C MET A 172 38.83 -7.50 -16.23
N MET A 173 38.76 -8.02 -15.00
CA MET A 173 39.32 -7.35 -13.81
C MET A 173 40.74 -7.81 -13.46
N TYR A 174 41.08 -9.08 -13.69
CA TYR A 174 42.30 -9.68 -13.12
C TYR A 174 43.34 -10.13 -14.16
N CYS A 175 42.94 -10.46 -15.40
CA CYS A 175 43.93 -10.84 -16.41
C CYS A 175 45.01 -9.76 -16.68
N PRO A 176 44.75 -8.44 -16.60
CA PRO A 176 45.81 -7.44 -16.74
C PRO A 176 46.97 -7.64 -15.74
N TYR A 177 46.67 -8.03 -14.49
CA TYR A 177 47.71 -8.35 -13.50
C TYR A 177 48.55 -9.56 -13.91
N CYS A 178 47.91 -10.62 -14.43
CA CYS A 178 48.60 -11.81 -14.92
C CYS A 178 49.50 -11.53 -16.15
N HIS A 179 49.18 -10.50 -16.92
CA HIS A 179 49.96 -10.06 -18.08
C HIS A 179 51.00 -8.96 -17.73
N GLY A 180 51.21 -8.64 -16.45
CA GLY A 180 52.18 -7.61 -16.04
C GLY A 180 51.72 -6.17 -16.30
N LEU A 181 50.40 -5.94 -16.44
CA LEU A 181 49.77 -4.65 -16.71
C LEU A 181 48.83 -4.22 -15.56
N PRO A 182 49.31 -4.06 -14.32
CA PRO A 182 48.46 -3.88 -13.13
C PRO A 182 47.73 -2.53 -13.06
N THR A 183 48.17 -1.53 -13.83
CA THR A 183 47.59 -0.17 -13.83
C THR A 183 46.53 0.03 -14.92
N VAL A 184 46.39 -0.93 -15.84
CA VAL A 184 45.46 -0.82 -16.96
C VAL A 184 44.04 -1.11 -16.50
N LYS A 185 43.15 -0.13 -16.70
CA LYS A 185 41.72 -0.28 -16.44
C LYS A 185 41.01 -0.90 -17.64
N PRO A 186 39.93 -1.68 -17.43
CA PRO A 186 39.13 -2.18 -18.53
C PRO A 186 38.49 -1.03 -19.33
N CYS A 187 38.45 -1.17 -20.66
CA CYS A 187 37.79 -0.22 -21.54
C CYS A 187 36.29 -0.11 -21.18
N ASN A 188 35.71 1.08 -21.33
CA ASN A 188 34.29 1.32 -20.97
C ASN A 188 33.34 0.34 -21.69
N ASN A 189 33.45 0.23 -23.02
CA ASN A 189 32.61 -0.69 -23.80
C ASN A 189 32.83 -2.16 -23.45
N TYR A 190 34.06 -2.55 -23.09
CA TYR A 190 34.34 -3.91 -22.63
C TYR A 190 33.65 -4.19 -21.30
N CYS A 191 33.72 -3.24 -20.37
CA CYS A 191 33.00 -3.29 -19.09
C CYS A 191 31.50 -3.44 -19.29
N LEU A 192 30.89 -2.56 -20.08
CA LEU A 192 29.46 -2.58 -20.35
C LEU A 192 29.01 -3.90 -20.97
N ASN A 193 29.77 -4.45 -21.91
CA ASN A 193 29.43 -5.72 -22.55
C ASN A 193 29.50 -6.91 -21.57
N VAL A 194 30.52 -6.96 -20.71
CA VAL A 194 30.62 -7.99 -19.66
C VAL A 194 29.45 -7.85 -18.67
N MET A 195 29.14 -6.63 -18.24
CA MET A 195 28.04 -6.38 -17.31
C MET A 195 26.67 -6.72 -17.90
N LYS A 196 26.40 -6.37 -19.16
CA LYS A 196 25.16 -6.76 -19.87
C LYS A 196 24.99 -8.27 -19.92
N GLY A 197 26.06 -9.02 -20.22
CA GLY A 197 26.01 -10.49 -20.20
C GLY A 197 25.79 -11.06 -18.80
N CYS A 198 26.36 -10.44 -17.78
CA CYS A 198 26.18 -10.85 -16.37
C CYS A 198 24.79 -10.56 -15.81
N LEU A 199 24.13 -9.49 -16.29
CA LEU A 199 22.84 -9.01 -15.79
C LEU A 199 21.69 -9.30 -16.75
N ALA A 200 21.86 -10.20 -17.73
CA ALA A 200 20.86 -10.48 -18.75
C ALA A 200 19.51 -10.90 -18.15
N ASN A 201 19.51 -11.84 -17.20
CA ASN A 201 18.28 -12.30 -16.53
C ASN A 201 17.58 -11.18 -15.73
N GLN A 202 18.34 -10.21 -15.22
CA GLN A 202 17.81 -9.06 -14.52
C GLN A 202 17.26 -8.02 -15.50
N ALA A 203 17.89 -7.88 -16.67
CA ALA A 203 17.44 -7.01 -17.74
C ALA A 203 16.10 -7.47 -18.35
N ASP A 204 15.79 -8.78 -18.30
CA ASP A 204 14.47 -9.30 -18.72
C ASP A 204 13.30 -8.70 -17.92
N LEU A 205 13.55 -8.24 -16.68
CA LEU A 205 12.55 -7.59 -15.84
C LEU A 205 12.35 -6.10 -16.15
N ASP A 206 13.23 -5.48 -16.94
CA ASP A 206 13.25 -4.03 -17.16
C ASP A 206 11.91 -3.51 -17.72
N THR A 207 11.33 -4.23 -18.68
CA THR A 207 10.05 -3.85 -19.31
C THR A 207 8.91 -3.83 -18.27
N GLU A 208 8.73 -4.93 -17.54
CA GLU A 208 7.69 -5.04 -16.52
C GLU A 208 7.92 -4.10 -15.34
N TRP A 209 9.18 -3.86 -14.98
CA TRP A 209 9.55 -2.94 -13.91
C TRP A 209 9.24 -1.48 -14.29
N ASN A 210 9.50 -1.09 -15.54
CA ASN A 210 9.13 0.24 -16.04
C ASN A 210 7.61 0.43 -16.12
N LEU A 211 6.85 -0.61 -16.49
CA LEU A 211 5.39 -0.60 -16.43
C LEU A 211 4.84 -0.53 -15.00
N PHE A 212 5.54 -1.13 -14.05
CA PHE A 212 5.17 -1.11 -12.64
C PHE A 212 5.42 0.27 -11.99
N ILE A 213 6.45 1.01 -12.41
CA ILE A 213 6.80 2.33 -11.89
C ILE A 213 6.06 3.47 -12.61
N GLY A 214 5.86 3.35 -13.92
CA GLY A 214 5.27 4.37 -14.79
C GLY A 214 3.76 4.49 -14.67
#